data_AF-A0A836IQW1-F1
#
_entry.id   AF-A0A836IQW1-F1
#
_cell.length_a   1.000
_cell.length_b   1.000
_cell.length_c   1.000
_cell.angle_alpha   90.00
_cell.angle_beta   90.00
_cell.angle_gamma   90.00
#
_symmetry.space_group_name_H-M   'P 1'
#
loop_
_entity.id
_entity.type
_entity.pdbx_description
1 polymer ?
#
loop_
_entity_poly.entity_id
_entity_poly.type
_entity_poly.pdbx_seq_one_letter_code
_entity_poly.pdbx_strand_id
1 'polypeptide(L)'
;MTEPCVFKGCTNMALMLLPKCEYCERRYCTTHMLPERHGCGDACKNAAQRQATADAAAQRRARRHLGNEDAKKRLDKKLEENEAARRKKTKPLGTKK
;
A
#
# COMPACT_ATOMS: atom_id res chain seq x y z
N MET A 1 -22.93 -11.08 -28.23
CA MET A 1 -21.91 -12.09 -28.63
C MET A 1 -21.59 -12.96 -27.41
N THR A 2 -21.53 -14.27 -27.58
CA THR A 2 -21.32 -15.28 -26.51
C THR A 2 -20.22 -16.25 -26.94
N GLU A 3 -19.45 -16.77 -25.99
CA GLU A 3 -18.40 -17.78 -26.23
C GLU A 3 -18.61 -18.99 -25.31
N PRO A 4 -18.18 -20.21 -25.67
CA PRO A 4 -18.38 -21.38 -24.81
C PRO A 4 -17.57 -21.28 -23.52
N CYS A 5 -18.14 -21.78 -22.40
CA CYS A 5 -17.42 -21.83 -21.14
C CYS A 5 -16.22 -22.78 -21.23
N VAL A 6 -15.03 -22.33 -20.79
CA VAL A 6 -13.79 -23.13 -20.84
C VAL A 6 -13.74 -24.22 -19.74
N PHE A 7 -14.69 -24.23 -18.81
CA PHE A 7 -14.72 -25.21 -17.73
C PHE A 7 -15.02 -26.61 -18.26
N LYS A 8 -14.21 -27.61 -17.85
CA LYS A 8 -14.35 -29.00 -18.31
C LYS A 8 -15.74 -29.54 -17.95
N GLY A 9 -16.48 -29.98 -18.95
CA GLY A 9 -17.83 -30.55 -18.78
C GLY A 9 -18.95 -29.51 -18.66
N CYS A 10 -18.67 -28.22 -18.86
CA CYS A 10 -19.73 -27.20 -18.92
C CYS A 10 -20.22 -26.99 -20.36
N THR A 11 -21.54 -27.02 -20.56
CA THR A 11 -22.20 -26.75 -21.84
C THR A 11 -22.75 -25.32 -21.95
N ASN A 12 -22.62 -24.52 -20.88
CA ASN A 12 -23.13 -23.15 -20.84
C ASN A 12 -22.25 -22.19 -21.64
N MET A 13 -22.85 -21.11 -22.11
CA MET A 13 -22.14 -20.01 -22.76
C MET A 13 -21.67 -18.98 -21.74
N ALA A 14 -20.43 -18.52 -21.89
CA ALA A 14 -19.90 -17.32 -21.27
C ALA A 14 -20.36 -16.08 -22.05
N LEU A 15 -20.88 -15.08 -21.34
CA LEU A 15 -21.20 -13.80 -21.96
C LEU A 15 -19.91 -12.99 -22.15
N MET A 16 -19.74 -12.40 -23.33
CA MET A 16 -18.64 -11.48 -23.64
C MET A 16 -18.63 -10.21 -22.78
N LEU A 17 -19.74 -9.89 -22.12
CA LEU A 17 -19.85 -8.78 -21.16
C LEU A 17 -19.12 -9.08 -19.85
N LEU A 18 -18.94 -10.35 -19.49
CA LEU A 18 -18.26 -10.71 -18.25
C LEU A 18 -16.74 -10.58 -18.41
N PRO A 19 -16.03 -10.08 -17.39
CA PRO A 19 -14.57 -10.01 -17.43
C PRO A 19 -13.95 -11.40 -17.54
N LYS A 20 -12.78 -11.47 -18.16
CA LYS A 20 -11.94 -12.66 -18.15
C LYS A 20 -11.34 -12.83 -16.75
N CYS A 21 -11.00 -14.06 -16.37
CA CYS A 21 -10.24 -14.27 -15.14
C CYS A 21 -8.88 -13.57 -15.22
N GLU A 22 -8.53 -12.76 -14.22
CA GLU A 22 -7.27 -12.01 -14.17
C GLU A 22 -6.02 -12.88 -14.06
N TYR A 23 -6.18 -14.16 -13.68
CA TYR A 23 -5.06 -15.09 -13.44
C TYR A 23 -4.80 -16.05 -14.60
N CYS A 24 -5.85 -16.49 -15.30
CA CYS A 24 -5.73 -17.44 -16.41
C CYS A 24 -6.26 -16.91 -17.75
N GLU A 25 -6.78 -15.69 -17.77
CA GLU A 25 -7.26 -14.96 -18.96
C GLU A 25 -8.35 -15.69 -19.78
N ARG A 26 -9.02 -16.66 -19.16
CA ARG A 26 -10.12 -17.43 -19.75
C ARG A 26 -11.47 -16.85 -19.34
N ARG A 27 -12.49 -17.05 -20.19
CA ARG A 27 -13.88 -16.75 -19.85
C ARG A 27 -14.64 -17.99 -19.41
N TYR A 28 -15.58 -17.74 -18.51
CA TYR A 28 -16.45 -18.74 -17.93
C TYR A 28 -17.87 -18.21 -17.88
N CYS A 29 -18.85 -19.12 -17.88
CA CYS A 29 -20.24 -18.75 -17.61
C CYS A 29 -20.40 -18.21 -16.18
N THR A 30 -21.55 -17.60 -15.88
CA THR A 30 -21.86 -16.99 -14.58
C THR A 30 -21.70 -17.94 -13.39
N THR A 31 -21.84 -19.25 -13.60
CA THR A 31 -21.65 -20.25 -12.53
C THR A 31 -20.19 -20.68 -12.34
N HIS A 32 -19.30 -20.44 -13.30
CA HIS A 32 -17.88 -20.86 -13.26
C HIS A 32 -16.89 -19.68 -13.25
N MET A 33 -17.38 -18.44 -13.24
CA MET A 33 -16.54 -17.22 -13.27
C MET A 33 -15.68 -17.03 -12.02
N LEU A 34 -16.05 -17.62 -10.88
CA LEU A 34 -15.30 -17.46 -9.64
C LEU A 34 -13.94 -18.20 -9.74
N PRO A 35 -12.81 -17.57 -9.38
CA PRO A 35 -11.48 -18.18 -9.45
C PRO A 35 -11.36 -19.47 -8.63
N GLU A 36 -12.07 -19.57 -7.50
CA GLU A 36 -12.12 -20.80 -6.69
C GLU A 36 -12.68 -22.00 -7.46
N ARG A 37 -13.63 -21.75 -8.39
CA ARG A 37 -14.32 -22.84 -9.08
C ARG A 37 -13.51 -23.43 -10.23
N HIS A 38 -12.68 -22.63 -10.88
CA HIS A 38 -11.85 -23.06 -12.02
C HIS A 38 -10.36 -23.19 -11.69
N GLY A 39 -9.99 -23.15 -10.39
CA GLY A 39 -8.65 -23.47 -9.91
C GLY A 39 -7.67 -22.29 -9.81
N CYS A 40 -8.12 -21.05 -10.04
CA CYS A 40 -7.31 -19.85 -9.81
C CYS A 40 -7.45 -19.29 -8.38
N GLY A 41 -8.13 -20.01 -7.47
CA GLY A 41 -8.38 -19.58 -6.10
C GLY A 41 -7.11 -19.28 -5.30
N ASP A 42 -6.09 -20.12 -5.40
CA ASP A 42 -4.83 -19.93 -4.67
C ASP A 42 -4.08 -18.68 -5.14
N ALA A 43 -4.06 -18.44 -6.45
CA ALA A 43 -3.45 -17.24 -7.02
C ALA A 43 -4.17 -15.97 -6.53
N CYS A 44 -5.50 -16.01 -6.48
CA CYS A 44 -6.32 -14.92 -5.97
C CYS A 44 -6.08 -14.66 -4.48
N LYS A 45 -6.07 -15.71 -3.66
CA LYS A 45 -5.79 -15.62 -2.23
C LYS A 45 -4.40 -15.03 -1.96
N ASN A 46 -3.39 -15.50 -2.67
CA ASN A 46 -2.02 -15.02 -2.53
C ASN A 46 -1.88 -13.55 -2.93
N ALA A 47 -2.52 -13.13 -4.03
CA ALA A 47 -2.54 -11.73 -4.45
C ALA A 47 -3.20 -10.83 -3.39
N ALA A 48 -4.39 -11.22 -2.90
CA ALA A 48 -5.09 -10.49 -1.85
C ALA A 48 -4.27 -10.39 -0.55
N GLN A 49 -3.61 -11.48 -0.14
CA GLN A 49 -2.78 -11.49 1.06
C GLN A 49 -1.54 -10.58 0.92
N ARG A 50 -0.90 -10.56 -0.25
CA ARG A 50 0.22 -9.65 -0.54
C ARG A 50 -0.23 -8.20 -0.45
N GLN A 51 -1.38 -7.87 -1.05
CA GLN A 51 -1.95 -6.53 -1.01
C GLN A 51 -2.27 -6.10 0.43
N ALA A 52 -2.98 -6.94 1.18
CA ALA A 52 -3.30 -6.67 2.58
C ALA A 52 -2.03 -6.46 3.44
N THR A 53 -0.97 -7.22 3.18
CA THR A 53 0.32 -7.06 3.86
C THR A 53 0.99 -5.73 3.50
N ALA A 54 0.97 -5.36 2.22
CA ALA A 54 1.51 -4.08 1.74
C ALA A 54 0.75 -2.89 2.33
N ASP A 55 -0.58 -2.96 2.35
CA ASP A 55 -1.44 -1.92 2.94
C ASP A 55 -1.21 -1.78 4.44
N ALA A 56 -1.12 -2.91 5.17
CA ALA A 56 -0.77 -2.89 6.59
C ALA A 56 0.63 -2.29 6.84
N ALA A 57 1.61 -2.56 5.96
CA ALA A 57 2.93 -1.95 6.06
C ALA A 57 2.89 -0.44 5.78
N ALA A 58 2.13 0.01 4.78
CA ALA A 58 1.95 1.42 4.45
C ALA A 58 1.25 2.16 5.60
N GLN A 59 0.19 1.59 6.17
CA GLN A 59 -0.51 2.16 7.33
C GLN A 59 0.41 2.27 8.55
N ARG A 60 1.26 1.26 8.82
CA ARG A 60 2.27 1.35 9.90
C ARG A 60 3.28 2.46 9.65
N ARG A 61 3.76 2.64 8.42
CA ARG A 61 4.67 3.74 8.06
C ARG A 61 3.99 5.10 8.24
N ALA A 62 2.75 5.25 7.78
CA ALA A 62 1.98 6.48 7.96
C ALA A 62 1.80 6.80 9.46
N ARG A 63 1.39 5.80 10.27
CA ARG A 63 1.25 5.93 11.72
C ARG A 63 2.55 6.25 12.45
N ARG A 64 3.71 5.84 11.93
CA ARG A 64 5.02 6.19 12.53
C ARG A 64 5.28 7.71 12.56
N HIS A 65 4.67 8.47 11.65
CA HIS A 65 4.79 9.93 11.63
C HIS A 65 3.66 10.64 12.39
N LEU A 66 2.52 9.98 12.63
CA LEU A 66 1.46 10.49 13.51
C LEU A 66 1.97 10.57 14.95
N GLY A 67 1.98 11.79 15.52
CA GLY A 67 2.52 12.09 16.86
C GLY A 67 4.02 12.41 16.90
N ASN A 68 4.75 12.20 15.79
CA ASN A 68 6.16 12.61 15.69
C ASN A 68 6.31 14.10 15.31
N GLU A 69 5.22 14.76 14.91
CA GLU A 69 5.21 16.19 14.57
C GLU A 69 5.52 17.07 15.78
N ASP A 70 4.89 16.79 16.94
CA ASP A 70 5.18 17.51 18.18
C ASP A 70 6.58 17.22 18.70
N ALA A 71 7.05 15.97 18.56
CA ALA A 71 8.41 15.59 18.89
C ALA A 71 9.43 16.30 17.98
N LYS A 72 9.15 16.42 16.68
CA LYS A 72 9.96 17.16 15.71
C LYS A 72 9.99 18.65 16.04
N LYS A 73 8.85 19.28 16.32
CA LYS A 73 8.78 20.69 16.75
C LYS A 73 9.60 20.96 18.02
N ARG A 74 9.53 20.06 19.01
CA ARG A 74 10.33 20.15 20.25
C ARG A 74 11.83 20.02 19.99
N LEU A 75 12.22 19.14 19.06
CA LEU A 75 13.61 18.97 18.63
C LEU A 75 14.14 20.22 17.92
N ASP A 76 13.38 20.78 16.99
CA ASP A 76 13.71 22.00 16.25
C ASP A 76 13.93 23.18 17.20
N LYS A 77 12.99 23.39 18.14
CA LYS A 77 13.12 24.44 19.16
C LYS A 77 14.40 24.29 20.00
N LYS A 78 14.74 23.07 20.41
CA LYS A 78 15.97 22.80 21.16
C LYS A 78 17.24 23.04 20.33
N LEU A 79 17.19 22.77 19.02
CA LEU A 79 18.30 23.06 18.11
C LEU A 79 18.53 24.56 17.98
N GLU A 80 17.47 25.35 17.77
CA GLU A 80 17.56 26.81 17.75
C GLU A 80 18.11 27.38 19.08
N GLU A 81 17.60 26.91 20.22
CA GLU A 81 18.08 27.33 21.54
C GLU A 81 19.56 27.00 21.73
N ASN A 82 20.01 25.82 21.27
CA ASN A 82 21.41 25.41 21.34
C ASN A 82 22.30 26.27 20.42
N GLU A 83 21.85 26.54 19.19
CA GLU A 83 22.59 27.37 18.24
C GLU A 83 22.71 28.81 18.74
N ALA A 84 21.62 29.38 19.28
CA ALA A 84 21.62 30.69 19.92
C ALA A 84 22.57 30.74 21.12
N ALA A 85 22.61 29.68 21.94
CA ALA A 85 23.56 29.58 23.05
C ALA A 85 25.02 29.50 22.58
N ARG A 86 25.30 28.78 21.49
CA ARG A 86 26.64 28.74 20.86
C ARG A 86 27.05 30.12 20.33
N ARG A 87 26.18 30.81 19.59
CA ARG A 87 26.41 32.17 19.08
C ARG A 87 26.65 33.22 20.17
N LYS A 88 26.01 33.06 21.34
CA LYS A 88 26.23 33.93 22.51
C LYS A 88 27.58 33.65 23.18
N LYS A 89 27.98 32.38 23.29
CA LYS A 89 29.29 31.98 23.86
C LYS A 89 30.49 32.40 22.99
N THR A 90 30.32 32.55 21.68
CA THR A 90 31.36 33.07 20.78
C THR A 90 31.55 34.59 20.85
N LYS A 91 30.77 35.31 21.67
CA LYS A 91 31.05 36.71 22.03
C LYS A 91 31.49 36.75 23.50
N PRO A 92 32.80 36.59 23.78
CA PRO A 92 33.55 37.76 24.24
C PRO A 92 35.05 37.75 23.87
N LEU A 93 35.51 38.74 23.09
CA LEU A 93 36.63 39.63 23.43
C LEU A 93 36.70 40.75 22.37
N GLY A 94 36.08 41.88 22.67
CA GLY A 94 36.09 43.06 21.81
C GLY A 94 35.85 44.28 22.67
N THR A 95 36.96 44.88 23.10
CA THR A 95 37.13 46.30 23.41
C THR A 95 36.26 46.89 24.54
N LYS A 96 36.90 47.11 25.71
CA LYS A 96 36.58 48.28 26.54
C LYS A 96 37.86 49.09 26.73
N LYS A 97 37.69 50.40 26.53
CA LYS A 97 38.64 51.52 26.53
C LYS A 97 39.57 51.53 27.75
#